data_AF-A0A8T3XUT5-F1
#
_entry.id   AF-A0A8T3XUT5-F1
#
_cell.length_a   1.000
_cell.length_b   1.000
_cell.length_c   1.000
_cell.angle_alpha   90.00
_cell.angle_beta   90.00
_cell.angle_gamma   90.00
#
_symmetry.space_group_name_H-M   'P 1'
#
loop_
_entity.id
_entity.type
_entity.pdbx_description
1 polymer ?
#
loop_
_entity_poly.entity_id
_entity_poly.type
_entity_poly.pdbx_seq_one_letter_code
_entity_poly.pdbx_strand_id
1 'polypeptide(L)'
;GRGLFKTIDAGNTWENLEYPEYISALAISPNDSQLIFAGTGNGIFKSNDMGITWNHIAYEGLAVYAMNFDDQGILFASVDTFGLVRSDDLGASWEDLPDIDLTVTSIAFDSTNKILYVGGFSSEGFQIVYKLSYDVTSYEIIGTNKGL
;
A
#
# COMPACT_ATOMS: atom_id res chain seq x y z
N GLY A 1 5.71 -16.24 15.71
CA GLY A 1 6.93 -15.48 15.39
C GLY A 1 6.50 -14.18 14.75
N ARG A 2 7.08 -13.06 15.17
CA ARG A 2 7.00 -11.79 14.44
C ARG A 2 8.25 -11.74 13.58
N GLY A 3 8.13 -11.48 12.28
CA GLY A 3 9.29 -11.45 11.39
C GLY A 3 8.88 -11.29 9.93
N LEU A 4 9.77 -10.71 9.14
CA LEU A 4 9.70 -10.70 7.69
C LEU A 4 10.33 -12.01 7.20
N PHE A 5 9.62 -12.74 6.34
CA PHE A 5 10.13 -13.99 5.79
C PHE A 5 10.15 -13.92 4.28
N LYS A 6 11.21 -14.46 3.68
CA LYS A 6 11.41 -14.51 2.23
C LYS A 6 11.59 -15.95 1.78
N THR A 7 11.05 -16.26 0.61
CA THR A 7 11.30 -17.51 -0.10
C THR A 7 11.67 -17.19 -1.54
N ILE A 8 12.51 -18.02 -2.14
CA ILE A 8 12.87 -17.97 -3.57
C ILE A 8 12.58 -19.30 -4.28
N ASP A 9 11.96 -20.25 -3.59
CA ASP A 9 11.74 -21.61 -4.05
C ASP A 9 10.27 -22.03 -3.92
N ALA A 10 9.36 -21.07 -4.13
CA ALA A 10 7.91 -21.25 -4.04
C ALA A 10 7.42 -21.74 -2.66
N GLY A 11 8.11 -21.32 -1.59
CA GLY A 11 7.70 -21.59 -0.21
C GLY A 11 8.18 -22.93 0.34
N ASN A 12 9.09 -23.63 -0.35
CA ASN A 12 9.71 -24.86 0.15
C ASN A 12 10.66 -24.56 1.32
N THR A 13 11.41 -23.46 1.23
CA THR A 13 12.24 -22.93 2.31
C THR A 13 11.99 -21.44 2.53
N TRP A 14 12.21 -21.01 3.78
CA TRP A 14 11.98 -19.65 4.23
C TRP A 14 13.20 -19.12 4.97
N GLU A 15 13.69 -17.97 4.54
CA GLU A 15 14.69 -17.16 5.21
C GLU A 15 13.99 -16.14 6.11
N ASN A 16 14.43 -16.03 7.36
CA ASN A 16 13.98 -14.97 8.25
C ASN A 16 14.86 -13.74 8.03
N LEU A 17 14.24 -12.62 7.67
CA LEU A 17 14.90 -11.34 7.49
C LEU A 17 14.68 -10.48 8.73
N GLU A 18 15.73 -9.78 9.14
CA GLU A 18 15.61 -8.77 10.19
C GLU A 18 14.82 -7.58 9.67
N TYR A 19 13.92 -7.06 10.51
CA TYR A 19 13.19 -5.85 10.23
C TYR A 19 12.88 -5.11 11.53
N PRO A 20 12.98 -3.77 11.57
CA PRO A 20 12.90 -3.01 12.82
C PRO A 20 11.50 -2.89 13.41
N GLU A 21 10.44 -3.06 12.60
CA GLU A 21 9.07 -2.64 12.91
C GLU A 21 8.02 -3.74 12.65
N TYR A 22 6.76 -3.50 13.01
CA TYR A 22 5.67 -4.35 12.53
C TYR A 22 5.29 -3.95 11.10
N ILE A 23 5.40 -4.88 10.16
CA ILE A 23 5.02 -4.67 8.76
C ILE A 23 3.53 -4.97 8.60
N SER A 24 2.78 -3.97 8.16
CA SER A 24 1.35 -4.06 7.84
C SER A 24 1.09 -4.24 6.35
N ALA A 25 2.00 -3.78 5.49
CA ALA A 25 1.89 -3.92 4.04
C ALA A 25 3.27 -4.14 3.39
N LEU A 26 3.32 -4.93 2.30
CA LEU A 26 4.51 -5.14 1.48
C LEU A 26 4.14 -4.98 0.01
N ALA A 27 5.01 -4.30 -0.75
CA ALA A 27 4.89 -4.18 -2.19
C ALA A 27 6.26 -4.38 -2.85
N ILE A 28 6.33 -5.25 -3.86
CA ILE A 28 7.55 -5.47 -4.66
C ILE A 28 7.36 -4.72 -5.97
N SER A 29 8.38 -4.00 -6.43
CA SER A 29 8.31 -3.29 -7.70
C SER A 29 8.11 -4.28 -8.86
N PRO A 30 7.18 -4.03 -9.79
CA PRO A 30 6.96 -4.92 -10.95
C PRO A 30 8.16 -4.91 -11.92
N ASN A 31 9.00 -3.87 -11.86
CA ASN A 31 10.12 -3.67 -12.79
C ASN A 31 11.49 -4.07 -12.19
N ASP A 32 11.58 -4.24 -10.88
CA ASP A 32 12.81 -4.68 -10.19
C ASP A 32 12.47 -5.43 -8.90
N SER A 33 12.68 -6.75 -8.90
CA SER A 33 12.42 -7.61 -7.73
C SER A 33 13.31 -7.34 -6.52
N GLN A 34 14.41 -6.59 -6.68
CA GLN A 34 15.24 -6.16 -5.54
C GLN A 34 14.59 -5.02 -4.75
N LEU A 35 13.70 -4.27 -5.41
CA LEU A 35 13.07 -3.10 -4.85
C LEU A 35 11.77 -3.47 -4.13
N ILE A 36 11.78 -3.32 -2.81
CA ILE A 36 10.64 -3.66 -1.95
C ILE A 36 10.30 -2.46 -1.07
N PHE A 37 9.01 -2.25 -0.87
CA PHE A 37 8.47 -1.24 0.04
C PHE A 37 7.68 -1.93 1.15
N ALA A 38 7.78 -1.36 2.34
CA ALA A 38 7.07 -1.82 3.52
C ALA A 38 6.29 -0.66 4.14
N GLY A 39 4.99 -0.86 4.30
CA GLY A 39 4.16 -0.07 5.18
C GLY A 39 4.27 -0.60 6.61
N THR A 40 4.41 0.31 7.58
CA THR A 40 4.53 -0.01 9.00
C THR A 40 3.61 0.85 9.85
N GLY A 41 3.65 0.67 11.18
CA GLY A 41 3.06 1.61 12.14
C GLY A 41 3.79 2.97 12.23
N ASN A 42 4.95 3.11 11.57
CA ASN A 42 5.83 4.28 11.66
C ASN A 42 6.25 4.79 10.28
N GLY A 43 5.38 4.64 9.28
CA GLY A 43 5.58 5.15 7.92
C GLY A 43 6.04 4.10 6.92
N ILE A 44 6.57 4.61 5.80
CA ILE A 44 6.99 3.83 4.64
C ILE A 44 8.49 3.63 4.65
N PHE A 45 8.90 2.38 4.47
CA PHE A 45 10.29 1.99 4.30
C PHE A 45 10.54 1.41 2.91
N LYS A 46 11.77 1.55 2.44
CA LYS A 46 12.25 1.03 1.16
C LYS A 46 13.51 0.21 1.33
N SER A 47 13.54 -0.95 0.68
CA SER A 47 14.71 -1.80 0.51
C SER A 47 15.12 -1.83 -0.97
N ASN A 48 16.43 -1.80 -1.22
CA ASN A 48 17.01 -1.94 -2.56
C ASN A 48 17.77 -3.27 -2.72
N ASP A 49 17.63 -4.19 -1.76
CA ASP A 49 18.43 -5.42 -1.64
C ASP A 49 17.57 -6.61 -1.19
N MET A 50 16.35 -6.73 -1.74
CA MET A 50 15.44 -7.84 -1.48
C MET A 50 15.04 -7.98 0.01
N GLY A 51 14.92 -6.86 0.72
CA GLY A 51 14.50 -6.80 2.12
C GLY A 51 15.60 -7.09 3.12
N ILE A 52 16.88 -7.11 2.72
CA ILE A 52 18.01 -7.32 3.64
C ILE A 52 18.25 -6.06 4.49
N THR A 53 18.21 -4.88 3.88
CA THR A 53 18.30 -3.58 4.56
C THR A 53 17.15 -2.66 4.16
N TRP A 54 16.79 -1.75 5.08
CA TRP A 54 15.62 -0.89 4.96
C TRP A 54 15.94 0.54 5.36
N ASN A 55 15.40 1.49 4.61
CA ASN A 55 15.50 2.92 4.89
C ASN A 55 14.09 3.48 5.05
N HIS A 56 13.86 4.29 6.09
CA HIS A 56 12.64 5.08 6.19
C HIS A 56 12.65 6.17 5.12
N ILE A 57 11.56 6.33 4.38
CA ILE A 57 11.49 7.26 3.25
C ILE A 57 10.34 8.27 3.31
N ALA A 58 9.25 7.98 4.04
CA ALA A 58 8.09 8.87 4.08
C ALA A 58 7.15 8.58 5.27
N TYR A 59 6.36 9.60 5.65
CA TYR A 59 5.27 9.51 6.63
C TYR A 59 5.68 8.98 8.02
N GLU A 60 6.78 9.51 8.56
CA GLU A 60 7.25 9.16 9.91
C GLU A 60 6.15 9.35 10.97
N GLY A 61 6.00 8.37 11.86
CA GLY A 61 5.01 8.38 12.94
C GLY A 61 3.58 8.01 12.53
N LEU A 62 3.33 7.63 11.27
CA LEU A 62 1.99 7.33 10.76
C LEU A 62 1.85 5.89 10.31
N ALA A 63 0.71 5.28 10.60
CA ALA A 63 0.45 3.91 10.18
C ALA A 63 0.14 3.85 8.68
N VAL A 64 0.67 2.83 8.01
CA VAL A 64 0.40 2.53 6.61
C VAL A 64 -0.39 1.23 6.55
N TYR A 65 -1.61 1.24 6.04
CA TYR A 65 -2.50 0.08 6.14
C TYR A 65 -2.47 -0.82 4.90
N ALA A 66 -2.29 -0.24 3.72
CA ALA A 66 -2.21 -0.95 2.47
C ALA A 66 -1.21 -0.25 1.54
N MET A 67 -0.59 -1.01 0.66
CA MET A 67 0.35 -0.50 -0.33
C MET A 67 0.44 -1.46 -1.49
N ASN A 68 0.40 -0.95 -2.72
CA ASN A 68 0.57 -1.79 -3.90
C ASN A 68 1.02 -0.98 -5.12
N PHE A 69 1.74 -1.65 -6.01
CA PHE A 69 2.09 -1.11 -7.32
C PHE A 69 1.01 -1.45 -8.33
N ASP A 70 0.80 -0.53 -9.26
CA ASP A 70 0.16 -0.86 -10.52
C ASP A 70 1.18 -1.49 -11.50
N ASP A 71 0.70 -2.07 -12.60
CA ASP A 71 1.58 -2.76 -13.57
C ASP A 71 2.55 -1.82 -14.30
N GLN A 72 2.39 -0.50 -14.18
CA GLN A 72 3.29 0.51 -14.75
C GLN A 72 4.33 1.02 -13.73
N GLY A 73 4.27 0.55 -12.48
CA GLY A 73 5.20 0.94 -11.42
C GLY A 73 4.80 2.18 -10.63
N ILE A 74 3.55 2.64 -10.76
CA ILE A 74 2.99 3.70 -9.89
C ILE A 74 2.62 3.05 -8.56
N LEU A 75 3.11 3.62 -7.46
CA LEU A 75 2.88 3.12 -6.11
C LEU A 75 1.73 3.89 -5.45
N PHE A 76 0.73 3.18 -4.95
CA PHE A 76 -0.27 3.76 -4.05
C PHE A 76 -0.13 3.16 -2.66
N ALA A 77 -0.37 3.97 -1.65
CA ALA A 77 -0.43 3.54 -0.26
C ALA A 77 -1.60 4.21 0.47
N SER A 78 -2.10 3.58 1.51
CA SER A 78 -3.01 4.20 2.46
C SER A 78 -2.27 4.54 3.74
N VAL A 79 -2.27 5.82 4.11
CA VAL A 79 -1.56 6.37 5.26
C VAL A 79 -2.58 6.97 6.21
N ASP A 80 -2.44 6.66 7.49
CA ASP A 80 -3.25 7.24 8.55
C ASP A 80 -3.20 8.78 8.50
N THR A 81 -4.32 9.44 8.77
CA THR A 81 -4.51 10.90 8.60
C THR A 81 -4.57 11.41 7.15
N PHE A 82 -3.83 10.83 6.21
CA PHE A 82 -3.74 11.32 4.82
C PHE A 82 -4.63 10.59 3.81
N GLY A 83 -5.18 9.44 4.17
CA GLY A 83 -5.98 8.64 3.24
C GLY A 83 -5.08 7.97 2.21
N LEU A 84 -5.36 8.18 0.92
CA LEU A 84 -4.55 7.61 -0.17
C LEU A 84 -3.43 8.57 -0.58
N VAL A 85 -2.25 8.00 -0.82
CA VAL A 85 -1.08 8.72 -1.32
C VAL A 85 -0.51 7.98 -2.53
N ARG A 86 0.10 8.72 -3.45
CA ARG A 86 0.67 8.18 -4.69
C ARG A 86 2.12 8.58 -4.86
N SER A 87 2.93 7.69 -5.39
CA SER A 87 4.27 7.99 -5.90
C SER A 87 4.42 7.49 -7.33
N ASP A 88 4.82 8.38 -8.21
CA ASP A 88 5.11 8.10 -9.62
C ASP A 88 6.63 7.86 -9.86
N ASP A 89 7.45 7.91 -8.81
CA ASP A 89 8.92 7.94 -8.88
C ASP A 89 9.61 6.98 -7.90
N LEU A 90 8.94 5.86 -7.59
CA LEU A 90 9.46 4.81 -6.71
C LEU A 90 9.80 5.33 -5.30
N GLY A 91 8.92 6.18 -4.76
CA GLY A 91 8.97 6.70 -3.41
C GLY A 91 9.99 7.80 -3.17
N ALA A 92 10.49 8.46 -4.22
CA ALA A 92 11.35 9.64 -4.07
C ALA A 92 10.52 10.89 -3.73
N SER A 93 9.28 10.96 -4.21
CA SER A 93 8.28 11.94 -3.82
C SER A 93 6.88 11.31 -3.74
N TRP A 94 5.99 11.99 -3.03
CA TRP A 94 4.62 11.53 -2.78
C TRP A 94 3.62 12.68 -2.98
N GLU A 95 2.47 12.35 -3.54
CA GLU A 95 1.29 13.20 -3.66
C GLU A 95 0.20 12.68 -2.74
N ASP A 96 -0.33 13.54 -1.88
CA ASP A 96 -1.50 13.25 -1.05
C ASP A 96 -2.76 13.45 -1.89
N LEU A 97 -3.60 12.42 -1.99
CA LEU A 97 -4.79 12.45 -2.84
C LEU A 97 -6.02 12.97 -2.07
N PRO A 98 -7.07 13.45 -2.78
CA PRO A 98 -8.33 13.83 -2.15
C PRO A 98 -8.88 12.76 -1.19
N ASP A 99 -9.35 13.21 -0.03
CA ASP A 99 -9.96 12.35 0.99
C ASP A 99 -11.31 11.79 0.51
N ILE A 100 -11.51 10.49 0.76
CA ILE A 100 -12.71 9.72 0.39
C ILE A 100 -13.47 9.18 1.62
N ASP A 101 -13.14 9.67 2.82
CA ASP A 101 -13.71 9.24 4.11
C ASP A 101 -13.68 7.71 4.27
N LEU A 102 -12.50 7.13 4.01
CA LEU A 102 -12.28 5.69 4.08
C LEU A 102 -10.90 5.37 4.65
N THR A 103 -10.87 4.60 5.72
CA THR A 103 -9.66 3.87 6.12
C THR A 103 -9.46 2.71 5.14
N VAL A 104 -8.62 2.92 4.13
CA VAL A 104 -8.34 1.95 3.08
C VAL A 104 -7.44 0.84 3.60
N THR A 105 -7.89 -0.41 3.50
CA THR A 105 -7.16 -1.62 3.95
C THR A 105 -6.81 -2.55 2.80
N SER A 106 -7.28 -2.27 1.59
CA SER A 106 -6.98 -3.05 0.39
C SER A 106 -7.00 -2.16 -0.86
N ILE A 107 -6.07 -2.41 -1.78
CA ILE A 107 -5.89 -1.67 -3.04
C ILE A 107 -5.69 -2.69 -4.17
N ALA A 108 -6.43 -2.53 -5.26
CA ALA A 108 -6.25 -3.26 -6.51
C ALA A 108 -6.41 -2.33 -7.72
N PHE A 109 -5.91 -2.72 -8.89
CA PHE A 109 -5.83 -1.84 -10.06
C PHE A 109 -6.44 -2.46 -11.32
N ASP A 110 -6.98 -1.57 -12.15
CA ASP A 110 -7.04 -1.73 -13.59
C ASP A 110 -6.15 -0.64 -14.20
N SER A 111 -4.88 -0.98 -14.38
CA SER A 111 -3.85 -0.05 -14.83
C SER A 111 -4.07 0.45 -16.26
N THR A 112 -4.76 -0.35 -17.10
CA THR A 112 -5.06 0.03 -18.49
C THR A 112 -5.97 1.24 -18.52
N ASN A 113 -6.96 1.28 -17.63
CA ASN A 113 -7.95 2.35 -17.57
C ASN A 113 -7.66 3.40 -16.50
N LYS A 114 -6.51 3.30 -15.79
CA LYS A 114 -6.14 4.15 -14.65
C LYS A 114 -7.24 4.20 -13.59
N ILE A 115 -7.76 3.02 -13.26
CA ILE A 115 -8.78 2.81 -12.24
C ILE A 115 -8.15 2.07 -11.08
N LEU A 116 -8.45 2.52 -9.86
CA LEU A 116 -8.13 1.82 -8.63
C LEU A 116 -9.40 1.38 -7.91
N TYR A 117 -9.36 0.19 -7.33
CA TYR A 117 -10.40 -0.35 -6.47
C TYR A 117 -9.87 -0.38 -5.06
N VAL A 118 -10.59 0.25 -4.12
CA VAL A 118 -10.21 0.28 -2.71
C VAL A 118 -11.32 -0.22 -1.83
N GLY A 119 -10.96 -1.07 -0.87
CA GLY A 119 -11.85 -1.57 0.17
C GLY A 119 -11.37 -1.09 1.54
N GLY A 120 -12.31 -0.74 2.41
CA GLY A 120 -11.99 -0.22 3.73
C GLY A 120 -13.21 0.00 4.63
N PHE A 121 -13.00 0.79 5.68
CA PHE A 121 -14.02 1.16 6.65
C PHE A 121 -14.27 2.66 6.62
N SER A 122 -15.53 3.08 6.51
CA SER A 122 -15.91 4.49 6.62
C SER A 122 -15.76 4.99 8.05
N SER A 123 -15.76 6.32 8.25
CA SER A 123 -15.85 6.93 9.59
C SER A 123 -17.08 6.45 10.39
N GLU A 124 -18.19 6.16 9.70
CA GLU A 124 -19.40 5.57 10.30
C GLU A 124 -19.30 4.06 10.64
N GLY A 125 -18.17 3.40 10.36
CA GLY A 125 -17.95 1.97 10.65
C GLY A 125 -18.50 0.98 9.63
N PHE A 126 -18.94 1.44 8.45
CA PHE A 126 -19.40 0.58 7.37
C PHE A 126 -18.24 0.11 6.50
N GLN A 127 -18.34 -1.11 5.98
CA GLN A 127 -17.45 -1.58 4.93
C GLN A 127 -17.90 -0.97 3.61
N ILE A 128 -16.97 -0.39 2.87
CA ILE A 128 -17.21 0.22 1.56
C ILE A 128 -16.12 -0.23 0.59
N VAL A 129 -16.54 -0.51 -0.64
CA VAL A 129 -15.66 -0.69 -1.79
C VAL A 129 -15.91 0.45 -2.77
N TYR A 130 -14.87 1.22 -3.04
CA TYR A 130 -14.88 2.25 -4.07
C TYR A 130 -14.13 1.79 -5.32
N LYS A 131 -14.55 2.34 -6.45
CA LYS A 131 -13.76 2.44 -7.67
C LYS A 131 -13.45 3.93 -7.90
N LEU A 132 -12.17 4.26 -8.05
CA LEU A 132 -11.69 5.65 -8.21
C LEU A 132 -10.85 5.78 -9.49
N SER A 133 -10.76 6.99 -10.03
CA SER A 133 -9.63 7.38 -10.89
C SER A 133 -8.34 7.54 -10.08
N TYR A 134 -7.18 7.42 -10.72
CA TYR A 134 -5.85 7.56 -10.08
C TYR A 134 -5.59 8.91 -9.40
N ASP A 135 -6.26 9.97 -9.83
CA ASP A 135 -6.22 11.30 -9.23
C ASP A 135 -7.35 11.54 -8.22
N VAL A 136 -8.22 10.54 -8.03
CA VAL A 136 -9.37 10.56 -7.11
C VAL A 136 -10.34 11.73 -7.39
N THR A 137 -10.35 12.24 -8.61
CA THR A 137 -11.33 13.27 -9.03
C THR A 137 -12.67 12.67 -9.44
N SER A 138 -12.72 11.35 -9.65
CA SER A 138 -13.93 10.58 -9.92
C SER A 138 -13.97 9.33 -9.06
N TYR A 139 -15.14 9.05 -8.47
CA TYR A 139 -15.34 7.87 -7.64
C TYR A 139 -16.78 7.36 -7.66
N GLU A 140 -16.94 6.05 -7.49
CA GLU A 140 -18.24 5.39 -7.28
C GLU A 140 -18.14 4.31 -6.19
N ILE A 141 -19.17 4.22 -5.34
CA ILE A 141 -19.33 3.09 -4.41
C ILE A 141 -19.86 1.91 -5.21
N ILE A 142 -19.12 0.80 -5.21
CA ILE A 142 -19.50 -0.43 -5.92
C ILE A 142 -19.87 -1.58 -4.96
N GLY A 143 -19.72 -1.37 -3.65
CA GLY A 143 -20.16 -2.32 -2.62
C GLY A 143 -20.19 -1.69 -1.24
N THR A 144 -21.19 -2.05 -0.42
CA THR A 144 -21.25 -1.65 0.99
C THR A 144 -22.13 -2.59 1.82
N ASN A 145 -21.89 -2.67 3.13
CA ASN A 145 -22.79 -3.31 4.09
C ASN A 145 -23.78 -2.34 4.77
N LYS A 146 -23.77 -1.04 4.41
CA LYS A 146 -24.68 -0.05 4.99
C LYS A 146 -26.14 -0.42 4.65
N GLY A 147 -26.98 -0.59 5.68
CA GLY A 147 -28.40 -0.91 5.53
C GLY A 147 -28.74 -2.41 5.49
N LEU A 148 -27.76 -3.29 5.69
CA LEU A 148 -27.97 -4.69 6.10
C LEU A 148 -28.18 -4.77 7.61
#